data_AF-A0A2N6ANJ1-F1
#
_entry.id   AF-A0A2N6ANJ1-F1
#
_cell.length_a   1.000
_cell.length_b   1.000
_cell.length_c   1.000
_cell.angle_alpha   90.00
_cell.angle_beta   90.00
_cell.angle_gamma   90.00
#
_symmetry.space_group_name_H-M   'P 1'
#
loop_
_entity.id
_entity.type
_entity.pdbx_description
1 polymer ?
#
loop_
_entity_poly.entity_id
_entity_poly.type
_entity_poly.pdbx_seq_one_letter_code
_entity_poly.pdbx_strand_id
1 'polypeptide(L)'
;MLSTDYIKKPARKRFTMKTQLLLIVAILATAALPIAAQSDRAPQLPDAILGSATADKLESAKKNYLLGLSSENDGVVESSLYFAVRMRLVYPDLEMEQISEEVDRLADEGNTSSIRYKAHIASTIFSSPSLVNVPQSCTAPDIPSFFISLSTQLQQQLLVQKR
;
A
#
# COMPACT_ATOMS: atom_id res chain seq x y z
N MET A 1 16.42 18.70 53.28
CA MET A 1 16.02 20.01 52.75
C MET A 1 15.35 19.79 51.41
N LEU A 2 14.02 19.83 51.40
CA LEU A 2 13.17 19.53 50.24
C LEU A 2 12.79 20.86 49.58
N SER A 3 13.30 21.12 48.38
CA SER A 3 12.88 22.26 47.55
C SER A 3 11.82 21.77 46.57
N THR A 4 10.56 22.03 46.89
CA THR A 4 9.42 21.75 46.02
C THR A 4 9.18 22.95 45.11
N ASP A 5 9.70 22.86 43.88
CA ASP A 5 9.47 23.87 42.85
C ASP A 5 8.03 23.82 42.33
N TYR A 6 7.35 24.96 42.51
CA TYR A 6 5.98 25.22 42.10
C TYR A 6 5.89 25.35 40.57
N ILE A 7 5.35 24.34 39.89
CA ILE A 7 5.03 24.41 38.46
C ILE A 7 3.72 25.18 38.26
N LYS A 8 3.86 26.43 37.80
CA LYS A 8 2.77 27.35 37.45
C LYS A 8 2.02 26.85 36.21
N LYS A 9 0.84 26.25 36.40
CA LYS A 9 -0.06 25.82 35.30
C LYS A 9 -0.56 27.02 34.49
N PRO A 10 -0.44 27.02 33.15
CA PRO A 10 -1.02 28.07 32.32
C PRO A 10 -2.55 27.93 32.26
N ALA A 11 -3.22 29.08 32.40
CA ALA A 11 -4.67 29.20 32.36
C ALA A 11 -5.23 28.82 30.98
N ARG A 12 -6.10 27.80 30.93
CA ARG A 12 -6.86 27.44 29.74
C ARG A 12 -7.88 28.53 29.43
N LYS A 13 -7.66 29.30 28.36
CA LYS A 13 -8.67 30.21 27.79
C LYS A 13 -9.88 29.38 27.33
N ARG A 14 -11.04 29.61 27.96
CA ARG A 14 -12.33 29.09 27.51
C ARG A 14 -12.74 29.84 26.25
N PHE A 15 -12.73 29.17 25.11
CA PHE A 15 -13.36 29.66 23.88
C PHE A 15 -14.88 29.55 24.02
N THR A 16 -15.56 30.68 24.04
CA THR A 16 -17.02 30.80 24.12
C THR A 16 -17.64 30.64 22.72
N MET A 17 -18.36 29.52 22.51
CA MET A 17 -19.05 29.13 21.27
C MET A 17 -20.38 29.90 21.01
N LYS A 18 -20.38 31.24 20.92
CA LYS A 18 -21.66 31.96 20.64
C LYS A 18 -21.63 33.01 19.52
N THR A 19 -20.56 33.10 18.74
CA THR A 19 -20.44 34.16 17.71
C THR A 19 -19.70 33.71 16.45
N GLN A 20 -20.01 32.52 15.93
CA GLN A 20 -19.61 32.10 14.58
C GLN A 20 -20.80 31.55 13.78
N LEU A 21 -21.99 32.10 14.06
CA LEU A 21 -23.22 31.85 13.31
C LEU A 21 -23.62 33.12 12.58
N LEU A 22 -22.75 33.63 11.68
CA LEU A 22 -23.05 34.71 10.72
C LEU A 22 -21.84 34.97 9.79
N LEU A 23 -21.47 33.98 8.99
CA LEU A 23 -20.66 34.18 7.77
C LEU A 23 -20.89 33.02 6.78
N ILE A 24 -22.17 32.70 6.62
CA ILE A 24 -22.73 32.00 5.46
C ILE A 24 -23.44 33.12 4.67
N VAL A 25 -23.38 33.08 3.34
CA VAL A 25 -23.95 34.04 2.37
C VAL A 25 -22.99 35.15 1.92
N ALA A 26 -21.98 34.83 1.09
CA ALA A 26 -21.46 35.73 0.04
C ALA A 26 -20.39 35.07 -0.87
N ILE A 27 -20.52 33.80 -1.28
CA ILE A 27 -19.76 33.27 -2.43
C ILE A 27 -20.67 32.32 -3.22
N LEU A 28 -21.65 32.89 -3.91
CA LEU A 28 -22.61 32.20 -4.78
C LEU A 28 -22.60 32.92 -6.13
N ALA A 29 -21.47 32.86 -6.84
CA ALA A 29 -21.34 33.25 -8.24
C ALA A 29 -19.97 32.85 -8.83
N THR A 30 -19.57 31.58 -8.70
CA THR A 30 -18.53 31.03 -9.58
C THR A 30 -19.24 30.30 -10.71
N ALA A 31 -19.12 30.88 -11.90
CA ALA A 31 -19.67 30.44 -13.15
C ALA A 31 -19.53 28.91 -13.32
N ALA A 32 -20.63 28.28 -13.72
CA ALA A 32 -20.61 26.95 -14.31
C ALA A 32 -19.86 27.05 -15.65
N LEU A 33 -18.52 26.99 -15.60
CA LEU A 33 -17.75 26.55 -16.75
C LEU A 33 -18.08 25.06 -16.95
N PRO A 34 -18.46 24.63 -18.15
CA PRO A 34 -18.43 23.20 -18.44
C PRO A 34 -16.96 22.79 -18.33
N ILE A 35 -16.62 22.21 -17.18
CA ILE A 35 -15.46 21.34 -17.09
C ILE A 35 -15.84 20.21 -18.03
N ALA A 36 -15.43 20.32 -19.30
CA ALA A 36 -15.23 19.16 -20.12
C ALA A 36 -14.33 18.28 -19.26
N ALA A 37 -14.93 17.26 -18.65
CA ALA A 37 -14.21 16.20 -18.01
C ALA A 37 -13.22 15.74 -19.07
N GLN A 38 -11.98 16.20 -18.95
CA GLN A 38 -10.86 15.47 -19.48
C GLN A 38 -11.01 14.14 -18.77
N SER A 39 -11.75 13.24 -19.42
CA SER A 39 -11.46 11.83 -19.36
C SER A 39 -10.01 11.77 -19.77
N ASP A 40 -9.14 11.98 -18.79
CA ASP A 40 -7.94 11.18 -18.65
C ASP A 40 -8.45 9.76 -18.85
N ARG A 41 -8.51 9.34 -20.12
CA ARG A 41 -7.97 8.06 -20.49
C ARG A 41 -6.58 8.10 -19.88
N ALA A 42 -6.51 7.76 -18.58
CA ALA A 42 -5.34 7.16 -17.99
C ALA A 42 -4.84 6.25 -19.10
N PRO A 43 -3.63 6.50 -19.65
CA PRO A 43 -3.14 5.75 -20.79
C PRO A 43 -3.46 4.31 -20.46
N GLN A 44 -4.37 3.72 -21.25
CA GLN A 44 -4.70 2.32 -21.10
C GLN A 44 -3.36 1.69 -21.38
N LEU A 45 -2.63 1.38 -20.29
CA LEU A 45 -1.35 0.71 -20.34
C LEU A 45 -1.69 -0.49 -21.20
N PRO A 46 -1.19 -0.54 -22.45
CA PRO A 46 -1.58 -1.59 -23.38
C PRO A 46 -1.38 -2.86 -22.60
N ASP A 47 -2.46 -3.62 -22.36
CA ASP A 47 -2.51 -4.74 -21.42
C ASP A 47 -1.16 -5.41 -21.52
N ALA A 48 -0.31 -5.07 -20.56
CA ALA A 48 1.08 -5.44 -20.63
C ALA A 48 1.00 -6.87 -20.15
N ILE A 49 0.55 -7.75 -21.06
CA ILE A 49 1.08 -9.08 -21.21
C ILE A 49 2.55 -8.82 -20.96
N LEU A 50 3.02 -9.22 -19.77
CA LEU A 50 4.44 -9.26 -19.48
C LEU A 50 4.98 -10.21 -20.54
N GLY A 51 5.27 -9.67 -21.72
CA GLY A 51 5.76 -10.43 -22.85
C GLY A 51 7.00 -11.11 -22.35
N SER A 52 7.06 -12.44 -22.53
CA SER A 52 8.06 -13.35 -21.95
C SER A 52 9.31 -12.60 -21.49
N ALA A 53 9.33 -12.21 -20.21
CA ALA A 53 10.44 -11.42 -19.72
C ALA A 53 11.70 -12.28 -19.86
N THR A 54 12.74 -11.71 -20.47
CA THR A 54 14.02 -12.41 -20.54
C THR A 54 14.55 -12.62 -19.12
N ALA A 55 15.31 -13.70 -18.90
CA ALA A 55 15.91 -13.99 -17.60
C ALA A 55 16.65 -12.77 -17.03
N ASP A 56 17.41 -12.05 -17.86
CA ASP A 56 18.14 -10.84 -17.47
C ASP A 56 17.23 -9.71 -16.95
N LYS A 57 16.05 -9.55 -17.55
CA LYS A 57 15.07 -8.54 -17.11
C LYS A 57 14.46 -8.93 -15.76
N LEU A 58 14.19 -10.22 -15.55
CA LEU A 58 13.70 -10.72 -14.27
C LEU A 58 14.73 -10.53 -13.17
N GLU A 59 16.00 -10.84 -13.43
CA GLU A 59 17.08 -10.63 -12.47
C GLU A 59 17.32 -9.15 -12.16
N SER A 60 17.25 -8.28 -13.16
CA SER A 60 17.32 -6.83 -12.95
C SER A 60 16.16 -6.32 -12.09
N ALA A 61 14.94 -6.80 -12.36
CA ALA A 61 13.77 -6.44 -11.58
C ALA A 61 13.86 -6.95 -10.13
N LYS A 62 14.34 -8.18 -9.90
CA LYS A 62 14.61 -8.72 -8.55
C LYS A 62 15.55 -7.82 -7.76
N LYS A 63 16.68 -7.41 -8.35
CA LYS A 63 17.64 -6.50 -7.71
C LYS A 63 17.01 -5.15 -7.35
N ASN A 64 16.21 -4.60 -8.25
CA ASN A 64 15.52 -3.33 -8.00
C ASN A 64 14.50 -3.45 -6.87
N TYR A 65 13.73 -4.53 -6.82
CA TYR A 65 12.77 -4.76 -5.74
C TYR A 65 13.47 -4.97 -4.40
N LEU A 66 14.55 -5.76 -4.38
CA LEU A 66 15.35 -5.95 -3.17
C LEU A 66 15.89 -4.63 -2.63
N LEU A 67 16.48 -3.79 -3.49
CA LEU A 67 16.97 -2.46 -3.10
C LEU A 67 15.83 -1.57 -2.57
N GLY A 68 14.66 -1.63 -3.21
CA GLY A 68 13.52 -0.81 -2.81
C GLY A 68 12.87 -1.27 -1.50
N LEU A 69 12.91 -2.57 -1.18
CA LEU A 69 12.43 -3.11 0.11
C LEU A 69 13.28 -2.64 1.30
N SER A 70 14.58 -2.41 1.08
CA SER A 70 15.48 -1.86 2.11
C SER A 70 15.56 -0.32 2.09
N SER A 71 14.68 0.37 1.37
CA SER A 71 14.67 1.84 1.30
C SER A 71 14.18 2.45 2.62
N GLU A 72 14.75 3.60 2.99
CA GLU A 72 14.23 4.42 4.10
C GLU A 72 12.91 5.14 3.76
N ASN A 73 12.52 5.18 2.48
CA ASN A 73 11.28 5.81 2.05
C ASN A 73 10.14 4.79 2.05
N ASP A 74 9.19 4.95 2.97
CA ASP A 74 8.04 4.05 3.12
C ASP A 74 7.26 3.83 1.80
N GLY A 75 7.11 4.86 0.97
CA GLY A 75 6.43 4.74 -0.33
C GLY A 75 7.18 3.86 -1.33
N VAL A 76 8.52 3.88 -1.29
CA VAL A 76 9.37 3.01 -2.10
C VAL A 76 9.27 1.57 -1.62
N VAL A 77 9.26 1.35 -0.30
CA VAL A 77 9.08 0.01 0.31
C VAL A 77 7.72 -0.57 -0.09
N GLU A 78 6.64 0.19 0.05
CA GLU A 78 5.29 -0.27 -0.31
C GLU A 78 5.15 -0.57 -1.81
N SER A 79 5.73 0.26 -2.67
CA SER A 79 5.77 0.01 -4.12
C SER A 79 6.56 -1.26 -4.45
N SER A 80 7.70 -1.46 -3.78
CA SER A 80 8.55 -2.64 -4.00
C SER A 80 7.87 -3.93 -3.52
N LEU A 81 7.18 -3.89 -2.37
CA LEU A 81 6.31 -4.98 -1.90
C LEU A 81 5.25 -5.34 -2.95
N TYR A 82 4.55 -4.32 -3.48
CA TYR A 82 3.53 -4.52 -4.52
C TYR A 82 4.09 -5.25 -5.74
N PHE A 83 5.21 -4.79 -6.29
CA PHE A 83 5.79 -5.41 -7.48
C PHE A 83 6.43 -6.78 -7.22
N ALA A 84 7.04 -6.98 -6.05
CA ALA A 84 7.59 -8.27 -5.64
C ALA A 84 6.49 -9.34 -5.56
N VAL A 85 5.35 -9.03 -4.92
CA VAL A 85 4.21 -9.95 -4.85
C VAL A 85 3.65 -10.24 -6.24
N ARG A 86 3.51 -9.22 -7.10
CA ARG A 86 3.06 -9.45 -8.48
C ARG A 86 4.01 -10.35 -9.27
N MET A 87 5.33 -10.14 -9.13
CA MET A 87 6.32 -11.00 -9.76
C MET A 87 6.19 -12.44 -9.27
N ARG A 88 6.06 -12.65 -7.95
CA ARG A 88 5.89 -13.99 -7.36
C ARG A 88 4.65 -14.71 -7.88
N LEU A 89 3.55 -13.98 -8.07
CA LEU A 89 2.31 -14.55 -8.58
C LEU A 89 2.38 -14.88 -10.09
N VAL A 90 3.12 -14.10 -10.88
CA VAL A 90 3.31 -14.36 -12.32
C VAL A 90 4.35 -15.46 -12.56
N TYR A 91 5.39 -15.53 -11.74
CA TYR A 91 6.50 -16.48 -11.85
C TYR A 91 6.67 -17.26 -10.53
N PRO A 92 5.76 -18.19 -10.19
CA PRO A 92 5.79 -18.91 -8.91
C PRO A 92 7.03 -19.81 -8.76
N ASP A 93 7.63 -20.25 -9.86
CA ASP A 93 8.83 -21.10 -9.87
C ASP A 93 10.14 -20.28 -9.88
N LEU A 94 10.06 -18.95 -9.92
CA LEU A 94 11.25 -18.10 -9.89
C LEU A 94 11.85 -18.07 -8.48
N GLU A 95 13.15 -18.34 -8.40
CA GLU A 95 13.94 -18.25 -7.17
C GLU A 95 14.01 -16.80 -6.69
N MET A 96 13.46 -16.53 -5.51
CA MET A 96 13.33 -15.19 -4.92
C MET A 96 13.66 -15.17 -3.41
N GLU A 97 14.55 -16.06 -2.96
CA GLU A 97 14.91 -16.24 -1.53
C GLU A 97 15.23 -14.93 -0.82
N GLN A 98 16.17 -14.13 -1.34
CA GLN A 98 16.55 -12.84 -0.73
C GLN A 98 15.38 -11.84 -0.60
N ILE A 99 14.46 -11.85 -1.56
CA ILE A 99 13.27 -11.00 -1.51
C ILE A 99 12.31 -11.55 -0.46
N SER A 100 12.15 -12.87 -0.36
CA SER A 100 11.32 -13.52 0.66
C SER A 100 11.81 -13.19 2.07
N GLU A 101 13.11 -13.31 2.32
CA GLU A 101 13.74 -12.98 3.60
C GLU A 101 13.50 -11.50 3.98
N GLU A 102 13.67 -10.59 3.03
CA GLU A 102 13.46 -9.16 3.28
C GLU A 102 11.97 -8.83 3.50
N VAL A 103 11.07 -9.53 2.81
CA VAL A 103 9.61 -9.44 3.05
C VAL A 103 9.26 -9.93 4.46
N ASP A 104 9.83 -11.05 4.91
CA ASP A 104 9.62 -11.59 6.25
C ASP A 104 10.13 -10.61 7.32
N ARG A 105 11.34 -10.06 7.12
CA ARG A 105 11.89 -9.01 7.99
C ARG A 105 10.97 -7.80 8.07
N LEU A 106 10.43 -7.32 6.94
CA LEU A 106 9.49 -6.20 6.92
C LEU A 106 8.16 -6.50 7.60
N ALA A 107 7.74 -7.77 7.64
CA ALA A 107 6.54 -8.18 8.35
C ALA A 107 6.71 -8.00 9.87
N ASP A 108 7.88 -8.36 10.39
CA ASP A 108 8.22 -8.24 11.81
C ASP A 108 8.61 -6.80 12.21
N GLU A 109 9.44 -6.15 11.40
CA GLU A 109 10.18 -4.93 11.77
C GLU A 109 9.81 -3.69 10.94
N GLY A 110 8.86 -3.80 10.01
CA GLY A 110 8.51 -2.69 9.12
C GLY A 110 8.18 -1.39 9.88
N ASN A 111 8.68 -0.25 9.38
CA ASN A 111 8.59 1.07 10.03
C ASN A 111 7.16 1.49 10.37
N THR A 112 6.19 1.10 9.55
CA THR A 112 4.77 1.43 9.72
C THR A 112 3.92 0.18 9.83
N SER A 113 2.79 0.29 10.54
CA SER A 113 1.81 -0.80 10.62
C SER A 113 1.26 -1.18 9.24
N SER A 114 1.20 -0.23 8.30
CA SER A 114 0.81 -0.47 6.91
C SER A 114 1.80 -1.40 6.21
N ILE A 115 3.10 -1.11 6.33
CA ILE A 115 4.18 -1.95 5.76
C ILE A 115 4.14 -3.34 6.37
N ARG A 116 4.09 -3.47 7.70
CA ARG A 116 4.05 -4.78 8.38
C ARG A 116 2.85 -5.63 7.94
N TYR A 117 1.67 -5.03 7.87
CA TYR A 117 0.46 -5.71 7.39
C TYR A 117 0.60 -6.21 5.95
N LYS A 118 1.06 -5.35 5.03
CA LYS A 118 1.27 -5.71 3.62
C LYS A 118 2.35 -6.78 3.47
N ALA A 119 3.43 -6.69 4.25
CA ALA A 119 4.51 -7.66 4.26
C ALA A 119 4.06 -9.02 4.81
N HIS A 120 3.20 -9.10 5.84
CA HIS A 120 2.60 -10.37 6.26
C HIS A 120 1.78 -11.05 5.16
N ILE A 121 0.98 -10.28 4.42
CA ILE A 121 0.24 -10.80 3.26
C ILE A 121 1.21 -11.30 2.20
N ALA A 122 2.24 -10.50 1.88
CA ALA A 122 3.26 -10.86 0.92
C ALA A 122 4.00 -12.15 1.31
N SER A 123 4.47 -12.27 2.55
CA SER A 123 5.12 -13.46 3.11
C SER A 123 4.26 -14.73 2.95
N THR A 124 2.95 -14.61 3.24
CA THR A 124 1.98 -15.71 3.04
C THR A 124 1.92 -16.13 1.57
N ILE A 125 1.91 -15.17 0.64
CA ILE A 125 1.88 -15.43 -0.81
C ILE A 125 3.19 -16.02 -1.30
N PHE A 126 4.34 -15.56 -0.80
CA PHE A 126 5.65 -16.11 -1.17
C PHE A 126 5.75 -17.58 -0.77
N SER A 127 5.26 -17.92 0.42
CA SER A 127 5.18 -19.28 0.95
C SER A 127 4.21 -20.18 0.18
N SER A 128 3.11 -19.64 -0.35
CA SER A 128 2.06 -20.43 -0.99
C SER A 128 1.30 -19.63 -2.05
N PRO A 129 1.91 -19.41 -3.24
CA PRO A 129 1.32 -18.54 -4.28
C PRO A 129 -0.01 -19.10 -4.82
N SER A 130 -0.22 -20.41 -4.74
CA SER A 130 -1.46 -21.08 -5.17
C SER A 130 -2.69 -20.75 -4.31
N LEU A 131 -2.53 -20.10 -3.15
CA LEU A 131 -3.66 -19.67 -2.31
C LEU A 131 -4.44 -18.50 -2.92
N VAL A 132 -3.87 -17.83 -3.92
CA VAL A 132 -4.51 -16.69 -4.58
C VAL A 132 -4.70 -17.05 -6.04
N ASN A 133 -5.95 -17.03 -6.48
CA ASN A 133 -6.24 -17.12 -7.90
C ASN A 133 -6.06 -15.73 -8.47
N VAL A 134 -4.94 -15.47 -9.15
CA VAL A 134 -4.77 -14.20 -9.86
C VAL A 134 -5.63 -14.28 -11.11
N PRO A 135 -6.78 -13.58 -11.18
CA PRO A 135 -7.43 -13.41 -12.46
C PRO A 135 -6.42 -12.63 -13.32
N GLN A 136 -6.25 -13.01 -14.59
CA GLN A 136 -5.37 -12.28 -15.51
C GLN A 136 -5.72 -10.77 -15.59
N SER A 137 -6.90 -10.38 -15.11
CA SER A 137 -7.40 -9.02 -14.96
C SER A 137 -7.23 -8.42 -13.56
N CYS A 138 -6.23 -8.81 -12.76
CA CYS A 138 -5.93 -8.16 -11.47
C CYS A 138 -5.34 -6.75 -11.69
N THR A 139 -6.11 -5.88 -12.32
CA THR A 139 -5.90 -4.46 -12.61
C THR A 139 -6.41 -3.62 -11.45
N ALA A 140 -6.04 -4.00 -10.21
CA ALA A 140 -6.30 -3.13 -9.08
C ALA A 140 -5.63 -1.77 -9.40
N PRO A 141 -6.38 -0.66 -9.37
CA PRO A 141 -5.88 0.63 -9.84
C PRO A 141 -4.79 1.20 -8.92
N ASP A 142 -4.73 0.72 -7.67
CA ASP A 142 -3.83 1.21 -6.64
C ASP A 142 -3.33 0.09 -5.71
N ILE A 143 -2.22 0.36 -5.02
CA ILE A 143 -1.54 -0.55 -4.10
C ILE A 143 -2.47 -0.98 -2.93
N PRO A 144 -3.16 -0.07 -2.21
CA PRO A 144 -4.12 -0.46 -1.18
C PRO A 144 -5.18 -1.47 -1.65
N SER A 145 -5.85 -1.18 -2.76
CA SER A 145 -6.89 -2.05 -3.33
C SER A 145 -6.36 -3.44 -3.69
N PHE A 146 -5.12 -3.50 -4.19
CA PHE A 146 -4.44 -4.77 -4.46
C PHE A 146 -4.30 -5.63 -3.20
N PHE A 147 -3.73 -5.09 -2.12
CA PHE A 147 -3.55 -5.84 -0.88
C PHE A 147 -4.86 -6.20 -0.17
N ILE A 148 -5.88 -5.34 -0.27
CA ILE A 148 -7.23 -5.65 0.24
C ILE A 148 -7.81 -6.87 -0.49
N SER A 149 -7.72 -6.92 -1.82
CA SER A 149 -8.16 -8.06 -2.62
C SER A 149 -7.44 -9.35 -2.23
N LEU A 150 -6.11 -9.31 -2.11
CA LEU A 150 -5.31 -10.45 -1.67
C LEU A 150 -5.73 -10.95 -0.29
N SER A 151 -5.87 -10.04 0.68
CA SER A 151 -6.29 -10.41 2.04
C SER A 151 -7.67 -11.06 2.07
N THR A 152 -8.59 -10.59 1.25
CA THR A 152 -9.95 -11.16 1.12
C THR A 152 -9.89 -12.58 0.55
N GLN A 153 -9.09 -12.81 -0.48
CA GLN A 153 -8.92 -14.14 -1.07
C GLN A 153 -8.28 -15.12 -0.08
N LEU A 154 -7.22 -14.70 0.62
CA LEU A 154 -6.57 -15.51 1.64
C LEU A 154 -7.56 -15.90 2.76
N GLN A 155 -8.37 -14.95 3.23
CA GLN A 155 -9.41 -15.23 4.23
C GLN A 155 -10.42 -16.26 3.72
N GLN A 156 -10.91 -16.11 2.48
CA GLN A 156 -11.87 -17.05 1.90
C GLN A 156 -11.30 -18.47 1.80
N GLN A 157 -10.05 -18.63 1.37
CA GLN A 157 -9.41 -19.95 1.26
C GLN A 157 -9.19 -20.61 2.62
N LEU A 158 -8.72 -19.84 3.61
CA LEU A 158 -8.44 -20.35 4.95
C LEU A 158 -9.72 -20.75 5.72
N LEU A 159 -10.86 -20.12 5.41
CA LEU A 159 -12.14 -20.49 5.99
C LEU A 159 -12.71 -21.79 5.40
N VAL A 160 -12.44 -22.08 4.12
CA VAL A 160 -12.94 -23.31 3.46
C VAL A 160 -12.23 -24.56 3.99
N GLN A 161 -10.95 -24.46 4.34
CA GLN A 161 -10.16 -25.61 4.81
C GLN A 161 -10.52 -26.13 6.21
N LYS A 162 -11.33 -25.39 6.98
CA LYS A 162 -11.70 -25.77 8.37
C LYS A 162 -13.01 -26.56 8.49
N ARG A 163 -13.47 -27.21 7.41
CA ARG A 163 -14.63 -28.14 7.44
C ARG A 163 -14.16 -29.57 7.21
#